data_AF-A0A2A4K858-F1
#
_entry.id   AF-A0A2A4K858-F1
#
_cell.length_a   1.000
_cell.length_b   1.000
_cell.length_c   1.000
_cell.angle_alpha   90.00
_cell.angle_beta   90.00
_cell.angle_gamma   90.00
#
_symmetry.space_group_name_H-M   'P 1'
#
loop_
_entity.id
_entity.type
_entity.pdbx_description
1 polymer ?
#
loop_
_entity_poly.entity_id
_entity_poly.type
_entity_poly.pdbx_seq_one_letter_code
_entity_poly.pdbx_strand_id
1 'polypeptide(L)'
;MPSVMLSAVLEEEPDLYEAFPPHVDPTGITILTDSPPGKKAPLKTFEEIQPLIQQGRKRELKLLIRENSWPINSPVRASLWPALCRQHQHGKSMLDGFYWDMVTQVFGTVELPDKPIMLPPFVEATHCLGYHLTRKGRAVADRVVSVLGYACPDITYSPSLYPITAALLHFMPEEECYHCMASLVASKEKMFITQTKLLNEVTWKTVMQIAKKHAKSAAQHLSRLSGAIGPERIYADWQWWILAALPFPHLVRVLDCFFHEGIKVFYRVALSILILFNKHASNQSSEWYAEATKNGVDHAIDKFCRNMPASPTKLLRTAFSIRALSSQYISRVFIKTEMTLKSKQVITGSRLVRSRSSDNLPTSQSQVNIQMMSHTLTIRELFTLWSWLPVRITMYQPVLLYTTEEHGCSLTTFYVRVEHHEPTLLMIKTCNNEVFGAYCSTRWFERNQKDERGNRQAYFGTGETFLFSLHPLRAKYPWVGCLEDKVEGPTERTPHANSLFMAADNTMITIGGGDGQAIWMDENIRFGKTDRCSTFNNPPLCPSGDFEIRVLEVYGFSGA
;
A
#
# COMPACT_ATOMS: atom_id res chain seq x y z
N MET A 1 -21.69 -68.71 23.43
CA MET A 1 -21.70 -67.25 23.62
C MET A 1 -20.27 -66.73 23.51
N PRO A 2 -20.05 -65.56 22.91
CA PRO A 2 -19.11 -65.45 21.80
C PRO A 2 -17.80 -64.74 22.13
N SER A 3 -16.82 -65.04 21.27
CA SER A 3 -15.57 -64.33 21.02
C SER A 3 -15.77 -62.83 20.83
N VAL A 4 -15.02 -62.02 21.58
CA VAL A 4 -14.90 -60.58 21.35
C VAL A 4 -13.62 -60.35 20.54
N MET A 5 -13.79 -60.09 19.24
CA MET A 5 -12.72 -59.58 18.39
C MET A 5 -12.38 -58.14 18.78
N LEU A 6 -11.12 -57.89 19.17
CA LEU A 6 -10.56 -56.54 19.15
C LEU A 6 -10.24 -56.18 17.70
N SER A 7 -11.13 -55.42 17.07
CA SER A 7 -10.84 -54.67 15.85
C SER A 7 -9.91 -53.50 16.21
N ALA A 8 -8.62 -53.69 16.03
CA ALA A 8 -7.67 -52.58 15.96
C ALA A 8 -7.99 -51.78 14.69
N VAL A 9 -8.64 -50.62 14.85
CA VAL A 9 -8.75 -49.62 13.79
C VAL A 9 -7.34 -49.10 13.55
N LEU A 10 -6.70 -49.61 12.50
CA LEU A 10 -5.54 -48.97 11.89
C LEU A 10 -6.04 -47.64 11.33
N GLU A 11 -5.73 -46.54 12.01
CA GLU A 11 -5.83 -45.22 11.40
C GLU A 11 -4.87 -45.23 10.19
N GLU A 12 -5.45 -45.27 8.99
CA GLU A 12 -4.70 -45.12 7.74
C GLU A 12 -4.00 -43.74 7.77
N GLU A 13 -2.67 -43.75 7.77
CA GLU A 13 -1.88 -42.55 7.49
C GLU A 13 -2.33 -41.99 6.13
N PRO A 14 -2.81 -40.74 6.03
CA PRO A 14 -3.27 -40.18 4.77
C PRO A 14 -2.12 -40.21 3.76
N ASP A 15 -2.39 -40.77 2.59
CA ASP A 15 -1.40 -40.88 1.52
C ASP A 15 -0.83 -39.49 1.21
N LEU A 16 0.49 -39.35 1.24
CA LEU A 16 1.19 -38.07 1.12
C LEU A 16 0.81 -37.33 -0.17
N TYR A 17 0.38 -38.09 -1.19
CA TYR A 17 -0.08 -37.61 -2.49
C TYR A 17 -1.48 -36.98 -2.47
N GLU A 18 -2.37 -37.32 -1.52
CA GLU A 18 -3.71 -36.72 -1.42
C GLU A 18 -3.71 -35.37 -0.68
N ALA A 19 -2.67 -35.10 0.10
CA ALA A 19 -2.60 -33.90 0.95
C ALA A 19 -2.32 -32.59 0.19
N PHE A 20 -1.78 -32.66 -1.02
CA PHE A 20 -1.36 -31.49 -1.81
C PHE A 20 -2.01 -31.49 -3.20
N PRO A 21 -2.30 -30.31 -3.79
CA PRO A 21 -2.76 -30.21 -5.16
C PRO A 21 -1.78 -30.83 -6.18
N PRO A 22 -2.25 -31.30 -7.35
CA PRO A 22 -1.45 -32.03 -8.34
C PRO A 22 -0.30 -31.22 -8.96
N HIS A 23 -0.28 -29.90 -8.77
CA HIS A 23 0.79 -29.02 -9.23
C HIS A 23 1.93 -28.86 -8.23
N VAL A 24 1.91 -29.59 -7.11
CA VAL A 24 2.96 -29.64 -6.08
C VAL A 24 3.73 -30.96 -6.18
N ASP A 25 5.05 -30.90 -6.00
CA ASP A 25 5.91 -32.06 -5.83
C ASP A 25 6.19 -32.28 -4.33
N PRO A 26 5.51 -33.23 -3.67
CA PRO A 26 5.62 -33.40 -2.22
C PRO A 26 6.92 -34.10 -1.80
N THR A 27 7.71 -34.64 -2.73
CA THR A 27 8.91 -35.46 -2.41
C THR A 27 9.97 -34.70 -1.63
N GLY A 28 10.06 -33.38 -1.83
CA GLY A 28 10.99 -32.50 -1.11
C GLY A 28 10.44 -31.93 0.20
N ILE A 29 9.21 -32.24 0.60
CA ILE A 29 8.56 -31.63 1.77
C ILE A 29 8.86 -32.45 3.02
N THR A 30 9.65 -31.89 3.93
CA THR A 30 9.92 -32.52 5.23
C THR A 30 8.72 -32.37 6.17
N ILE A 31 8.10 -33.48 6.57
CA ILE A 31 7.07 -33.48 7.62
C ILE A 31 7.78 -33.47 8.99
N LEU A 32 7.74 -32.32 9.66
CA LEU A 32 8.20 -32.22 11.05
C LEU A 32 7.07 -32.65 11.98
N THR A 33 7.15 -33.87 12.51
CA THR A 33 6.33 -34.29 13.65
C THR A 33 6.97 -33.75 14.92
N ASP A 34 6.34 -32.76 15.58
CA ASP A 34 6.74 -32.41 16.96
C ASP A 34 6.67 -33.69 17.83
N SER A 35 7.75 -34.07 18.52
CA SER A 35 7.91 -35.31 19.31
C SER A 35 6.85 -35.48 20.44
N PRO A 36 6.70 -36.67 21.09
CA PRO A 36 5.46 -37.46 21.28
C PRO A 36 4.40 -36.87 22.24
N PRO A 37 3.21 -37.49 22.36
CA PRO A 37 1.99 -36.88 22.89
C PRO A 37 2.00 -36.78 24.43
N GLY A 38 2.66 -35.77 24.97
CA GLY A 38 2.41 -35.32 26.33
C GLY A 38 1.23 -34.35 26.35
N LYS A 39 0.01 -34.83 26.67
CA LYS A 39 -1.22 -34.03 26.93
C LYS A 39 -1.38 -32.78 26.03
N LYS A 40 -1.06 -32.86 24.73
CA LYS A 40 -1.39 -31.76 23.81
C LYS A 40 -2.87 -31.90 23.48
N ALA A 41 -3.62 -30.80 23.64
CA ALA A 41 -5.00 -30.74 23.22
C ALA A 41 -5.11 -31.15 21.74
N PRO A 42 -6.21 -31.82 21.34
CA PRO A 42 -6.41 -32.20 19.95
C PRO A 42 -6.35 -30.97 19.05
N LEU A 43 -5.74 -31.13 17.86
CA LEU A 43 -5.67 -30.07 16.85
C LEU A 43 -7.08 -29.67 16.42
N LYS A 44 -7.32 -28.38 16.28
CA LYS A 44 -8.62 -27.86 15.86
C LYS A 44 -8.89 -28.12 14.38
N THR A 45 -10.10 -28.58 14.08
CA THR A 45 -10.62 -28.77 12.71
C THR A 45 -11.08 -27.45 12.11
N PHE A 46 -11.32 -27.40 10.80
CA PHE A 46 -11.82 -26.17 10.17
C PHE A 46 -13.24 -25.83 10.64
N GLU A 47 -14.08 -26.84 10.86
CA GLU A 47 -15.46 -26.73 11.34
C GLU A 47 -15.52 -26.06 12.72
N GLU A 48 -14.52 -26.29 13.58
CA GLU A 48 -14.41 -25.60 14.87
C GLU A 48 -13.91 -24.15 14.76
N ILE A 49 -13.19 -23.82 13.69
CA ILE A 49 -12.57 -22.50 13.49
C ILE A 49 -13.51 -21.56 12.73
N GLN A 50 -14.28 -22.09 11.77
CA GLN A 50 -15.17 -21.33 10.89
C GLN A 50 -16.15 -20.42 11.66
N PRO A 51 -16.79 -20.84 12.78
CA PRO A 51 -17.67 -19.97 13.55
C PRO A 51 -16.94 -18.75 14.12
N LEU A 52 -15.66 -18.88 14.52
CA LEU A 52 -14.88 -17.75 15.03
C LEU A 52 -14.61 -16.70 13.96
N ILE A 53 -14.43 -17.13 12.70
CA ILE A 53 -14.26 -16.24 11.54
C ILE A 53 -15.59 -15.52 11.26
N GLN A 54 -16.70 -16.26 11.15
CA GLN A 54 -18.02 -15.71 10.83
C GLN A 54 -18.54 -14.75 11.90
N GLN A 55 -18.31 -15.07 13.19
CA GLN A 55 -18.72 -14.23 14.32
C GLN A 55 -17.75 -13.05 14.57
N GLY A 56 -16.68 -12.91 13.79
CA GLY A 56 -15.72 -11.83 13.96
C GLY A 56 -14.92 -11.90 15.28
N ARG A 57 -14.76 -13.07 15.88
CA ARG A 57 -14.01 -13.31 17.14
C ARG A 57 -12.49 -13.28 16.90
N LYS A 58 -12.00 -12.16 16.34
CA LYS A 58 -10.61 -11.95 15.86
C LYS A 58 -9.56 -12.28 16.93
N ARG A 59 -9.81 -11.96 18.21
CA ARG A 59 -8.81 -12.21 19.29
C ARG A 59 -8.61 -13.70 19.57
N GLU A 60 -9.70 -14.47 19.58
CA GLU A 60 -9.68 -15.89 19.91
C GLU A 60 -9.11 -16.70 18.75
N LEU A 61 -9.57 -16.37 17.53
CA LEU A 61 -9.02 -16.93 16.30
C LEU A 61 -7.49 -16.75 16.22
N LYS A 62 -7.00 -15.55 16.53
CA LYS A 62 -5.56 -15.27 16.61
C LYS A 62 -4.83 -16.18 17.60
N LEU A 63 -5.35 -16.38 18.81
CA LEU A 63 -4.69 -17.23 19.81
C LEU A 63 -4.69 -18.69 19.35
N LEU A 64 -5.82 -19.15 18.81
CA LEU A 64 -5.99 -20.49 18.27
C LEU A 64 -4.95 -20.78 17.17
N ILE A 65 -4.82 -19.92 16.15
CA ILE A 65 -3.89 -20.12 15.02
C ILE A 65 -2.43 -20.16 15.47
N ARG A 66 -2.07 -19.35 16.47
CA ARG A 66 -0.70 -19.31 17.00
C ARG A 66 -0.33 -20.58 17.76
N GLU A 67 -1.28 -21.19 18.45
CA GLU A 67 -1.07 -22.36 19.31
C GLU A 67 -1.25 -23.69 18.56
N ASN A 68 -2.17 -23.74 17.59
CA ASN A 68 -2.42 -24.94 16.79
C ASN A 68 -1.33 -25.12 15.74
N SER A 69 -0.50 -26.14 15.91
CA SER A 69 0.57 -26.48 14.98
C SER A 69 0.16 -27.63 14.08
N TRP A 70 -0.71 -27.36 13.10
CA TRP A 70 -1.12 -28.36 12.13
C TRP A 70 0.08 -28.88 11.33
N PRO A 71 0.22 -30.21 11.16
CA PRO A 71 1.19 -30.82 10.26
C PRO A 71 1.12 -30.21 8.86
N ILE A 72 2.23 -30.27 8.12
CA ILE A 72 2.30 -29.62 6.81
C ILE A 72 1.34 -30.26 5.80
N ASN A 73 1.13 -31.58 5.87
CA ASN A 73 0.19 -32.36 5.07
C ASN A 73 -1.26 -32.29 5.60
N SER A 74 -1.57 -31.43 6.57
CA SER A 74 -2.94 -31.30 7.06
C SER A 74 -3.83 -30.61 6.01
N PRO A 75 -5.00 -31.19 5.67
CA PRO A 75 -5.90 -30.62 4.66
C PRO A 75 -6.57 -29.32 5.14
N VAL A 76 -6.48 -28.99 6.44
CA VAL A 76 -7.12 -27.82 7.04
C VAL A 76 -6.77 -26.52 6.30
N ARG A 77 -5.57 -26.40 5.73
CA ARG A 77 -5.11 -25.18 5.06
C ARG A 77 -5.86 -24.90 3.76
N ALA A 78 -6.35 -25.93 3.07
CA ALA A 78 -7.15 -25.77 1.86
C ALA A 78 -8.43 -24.97 2.12
N SER A 79 -9.01 -25.10 3.32
CA SER A 79 -10.21 -24.34 3.73
C SER A 79 -9.86 -23.11 4.58
N LEU A 80 -8.86 -23.24 5.46
CA LEU A 80 -8.50 -22.20 6.43
C LEU A 80 -7.89 -20.97 5.74
N TRP A 81 -6.90 -21.16 4.86
CA TRP A 81 -6.19 -20.02 4.27
C TRP A 81 -7.11 -19.13 3.43
N PRO A 82 -7.99 -19.66 2.57
CA PRO A 82 -8.94 -18.80 1.87
C PRO A 82 -9.90 -18.07 2.78
N ALA A 83 -10.44 -18.74 3.81
CA ALA A 83 -11.29 -18.09 4.80
C ALA A 83 -10.55 -16.95 5.54
N LEU A 84 -9.26 -17.16 5.85
CA LEU A 84 -8.44 -16.13 6.47
C LEU A 84 -8.12 -14.96 5.53
N CYS A 85 -7.92 -15.19 4.23
CA CYS A 85 -7.65 -14.11 3.28
C CYS A 85 -8.91 -13.29 2.96
N ARG A 86 -10.04 -13.96 2.70
CA ARG A 86 -11.33 -13.34 2.34
C ARG A 86 -11.87 -12.41 3.42
N GLN A 87 -11.56 -12.65 4.70
CA GLN A 87 -11.99 -11.77 5.80
C GLN A 87 -11.49 -10.32 5.67
N HIS A 88 -10.49 -10.06 4.83
CA HIS A 88 -9.89 -8.73 4.62
C HIS A 88 -10.33 -8.04 3.33
N GLN A 89 -11.20 -8.69 2.55
CA GLN A 89 -11.74 -8.12 1.31
C GLN A 89 -12.63 -6.91 1.61
N HIS A 90 -12.50 -5.85 0.80
CA HIS A 90 -13.38 -4.68 0.83
C HIS A 90 -14.12 -4.56 -0.50
N GLY A 91 -15.45 -4.65 -0.48
CA GLY A 91 -16.31 -4.57 -1.68
C GLY A 91 -17.21 -5.79 -1.86
N LYS A 92 -17.95 -5.85 -2.98
CA LYS A 92 -18.73 -7.05 -3.34
C LYS A 92 -17.78 -8.23 -3.56
N SER A 93 -18.23 -9.44 -3.21
CA SER A 93 -17.53 -10.68 -3.57
C SER A 93 -17.27 -10.68 -5.07
N MET A 94 -16.06 -11.06 -5.48
CA MET A 94 -15.80 -11.30 -6.90
C MET A 94 -16.74 -12.43 -7.34
N LEU A 95 -17.38 -12.27 -8.50
CA LEU A 95 -18.25 -13.29 -9.06
C LEU A 95 -17.40 -14.52 -9.43
N ASP A 96 -17.96 -15.71 -9.26
CA ASP A 96 -17.34 -16.95 -9.75
C ASP A 96 -17.04 -16.80 -11.25
N GLY A 97 -15.84 -17.23 -11.68
CA GLY A 97 -15.42 -17.12 -13.08
C GLY A 97 -14.76 -15.79 -13.45
N PHE A 98 -14.81 -14.74 -12.61
CA PHE A 98 -14.16 -13.45 -12.90
C PHE A 98 -12.65 -13.61 -13.18
N TYR A 99 -11.98 -14.53 -12.46
CA TYR A 99 -10.58 -14.83 -12.69
C TYR A 99 -10.33 -15.36 -14.11
N TRP A 100 -11.17 -16.28 -14.59
CA TRP A 100 -11.03 -16.90 -15.91
C TRP A 100 -11.35 -15.93 -17.05
N ASP A 101 -12.27 -14.99 -16.84
CA ASP A 101 -12.50 -13.88 -17.76
C ASP A 101 -11.24 -13.02 -17.91
N MET A 102 -10.58 -12.71 -16.80
CA MET A 102 -9.32 -11.96 -16.80
C MET A 102 -8.16 -12.73 -17.43
N VAL A 103 -8.08 -14.04 -17.20
CA VAL A 103 -7.12 -14.92 -17.90
C VAL A 103 -7.33 -14.83 -19.40
N THR A 104 -8.58 -14.93 -19.86
CA THR A 104 -8.92 -14.83 -21.28
C THR A 104 -8.59 -13.45 -21.86
N GLN A 105 -8.81 -12.37 -21.10
CA GLN A 105 -8.43 -11.02 -21.54
C GLN A 105 -6.91 -10.84 -21.68
N VAL A 106 -6.11 -11.42 -20.78
CA VAL A 106 -4.66 -11.25 -20.78
C VAL A 106 -3.97 -12.19 -21.77
N PHE A 107 -4.44 -13.45 -21.88
CA PHE A 107 -3.76 -14.51 -22.64
C PHE A 107 -4.52 -14.98 -23.88
N GLY A 108 -5.78 -14.58 -24.07
CA GLY A 108 -6.65 -15.00 -25.17
C GLY A 108 -7.23 -16.42 -25.02
N THR A 109 -6.79 -17.20 -24.03
CA THR A 109 -7.23 -18.57 -23.76
C THR A 109 -7.07 -18.93 -22.28
N VAL A 110 -7.87 -19.89 -21.82
CA VAL A 110 -7.75 -20.49 -20.47
C VAL A 110 -6.72 -21.61 -20.42
N GLU A 111 -6.24 -22.08 -21.58
CA GLU A 111 -5.17 -23.07 -21.65
C GLU A 111 -3.87 -22.46 -21.15
N LEU A 112 -3.11 -23.25 -20.36
CA LEU A 112 -1.84 -22.80 -19.83
C LEU A 112 -0.80 -22.78 -20.96
N PRO A 113 -0.09 -21.66 -21.19
CA PRO A 113 0.89 -21.58 -22.28
C PRO A 113 2.03 -22.59 -22.13
N ASP A 114 2.43 -23.23 -23.23
CA ASP A 114 3.62 -24.10 -23.26
C ASP A 114 4.93 -23.31 -23.11
N LYS A 115 4.91 -22.03 -23.55
CA LYS A 115 6.03 -21.11 -23.43
C LYS A 115 6.02 -20.42 -22.06
N PRO A 116 7.20 -20.14 -21.47
CA PRO A 116 7.28 -19.37 -20.23
C PRO A 116 6.56 -18.03 -20.35
N ILE A 117 5.76 -17.70 -19.33
CA ILE A 117 5.04 -16.42 -19.26
C ILE A 117 6.04 -15.33 -18.87
N MET A 118 6.02 -14.21 -19.58
CA MET A 118 6.82 -13.03 -19.21
C MET A 118 6.20 -12.37 -17.99
N LEU A 119 6.94 -12.40 -16.87
CA LEU A 119 6.46 -11.84 -15.62
C LEU A 119 6.42 -10.29 -15.63
N PRO A 120 5.46 -9.68 -14.92
CA PRO A 120 5.40 -8.23 -14.75
C PRO A 120 6.66 -7.65 -14.09
N PRO A 121 7.04 -6.40 -14.40
CA PRO A 121 8.29 -5.78 -13.93
C PRO A 121 8.32 -5.47 -12.43
N PHE A 122 7.18 -5.55 -11.73
CA PHE A 122 7.15 -5.39 -10.28
C PHE A 122 7.68 -6.63 -9.54
N VAL A 123 7.84 -7.77 -10.22
CA VAL A 123 8.39 -9.00 -9.65
C VAL A 123 9.91 -8.93 -9.67
N GLU A 124 10.54 -9.44 -8.62
CA GLU A 124 11.99 -9.57 -8.57
C GLU A 124 12.41 -10.92 -9.15
N ALA A 125 13.00 -10.91 -10.35
CA ALA A 125 13.33 -12.12 -11.11
C ALA A 125 14.26 -13.09 -10.36
N THR A 126 15.16 -12.59 -9.51
CA THR A 126 16.06 -13.39 -8.67
C THR A 126 15.35 -14.08 -7.50
N HIS A 127 14.11 -13.68 -7.20
CA HIS A 127 13.33 -14.14 -6.06
C HIS A 127 11.94 -14.67 -6.45
N CYS A 128 11.80 -15.21 -7.67
CA CYS A 128 10.64 -16.01 -8.08
C CYS A 128 10.66 -17.41 -7.44
N LEU A 129 10.46 -17.45 -6.12
CA LEU A 129 10.57 -18.68 -5.32
C LEU A 129 9.41 -19.63 -5.58
N GLY A 130 9.66 -20.73 -6.30
CA GLY A 130 8.65 -21.76 -6.58
C GLY A 130 8.47 -22.79 -5.45
N TYR A 131 9.37 -22.83 -4.46
CA TYR A 131 9.42 -23.86 -3.41
C TYR A 131 9.31 -25.29 -3.99
N HIS A 132 8.25 -26.01 -3.65
CA HIS A 132 7.98 -27.38 -4.09
C HIS A 132 6.95 -27.44 -5.23
N LEU A 133 6.68 -26.32 -5.93
CA LEU A 133 5.85 -26.36 -7.12
C LEU A 133 6.55 -27.10 -8.26
N THR A 134 5.79 -27.95 -8.95
CA THR A 134 6.20 -28.54 -10.22
C THR A 134 6.43 -27.47 -11.30
N ARG A 135 6.97 -27.85 -12.46
CA ARG A 135 7.05 -26.94 -13.62
C ARG A 135 5.68 -26.34 -13.98
N LYS A 136 4.62 -27.17 -13.94
CA LYS A 136 3.24 -26.73 -14.18
C LYS A 136 2.77 -25.77 -13.09
N GLY A 137 3.05 -26.08 -11.82
CA GLY A 137 2.71 -25.20 -10.69
C GLY A 137 3.38 -23.83 -10.76
N ARG A 138 4.63 -23.76 -11.24
CA ARG A 138 5.31 -22.47 -11.50
C ARG A 138 4.65 -21.68 -12.62
N ALA A 139 4.27 -22.32 -13.73
CA ALA A 139 3.53 -21.65 -14.80
C ALA A 139 2.15 -21.14 -14.34
N VAL A 140 1.48 -21.87 -13.45
CA VAL A 140 0.25 -21.40 -12.77
C VAL A 140 0.54 -20.16 -11.91
N ALA A 141 1.62 -20.15 -11.13
CA ALA A 141 2.03 -18.98 -10.36
C ALA A 141 2.32 -17.78 -11.28
N ASP A 142 3.05 -17.99 -12.38
CA ASP A 142 3.34 -16.93 -13.36
C ASP A 142 2.05 -16.31 -13.93
N ARG A 143 1.06 -17.15 -14.25
CA ARG A 143 -0.25 -16.72 -14.75
C ARG A 143 -1.02 -15.92 -13.70
N VAL A 144 -1.14 -16.42 -12.47
CA VAL A 144 -1.80 -15.71 -11.37
C VAL A 144 -1.18 -14.34 -11.12
N VAL A 145 0.16 -14.26 -11.06
CA VAL A 145 0.88 -12.99 -10.86
C VAL A 145 0.68 -12.02 -12.03
N SER A 146 0.65 -12.52 -13.25
CA SER A 146 0.41 -11.71 -14.45
C SER A 146 -1.01 -11.14 -14.49
N VAL A 147 -2.01 -11.95 -14.15
CA VAL A 147 -3.41 -11.52 -14.05
C VAL A 147 -3.60 -10.50 -12.92
N LEU A 148 -2.95 -10.70 -11.76
CA LEU A 148 -2.94 -9.71 -10.68
C LEU A 148 -2.30 -8.40 -11.13
N GLY A 149 -1.19 -8.45 -11.87
CA GLY A 149 -0.54 -7.26 -12.42
C GLY A 149 -1.42 -6.47 -13.38
N TYR A 150 -2.20 -7.18 -14.19
CA TYR A 150 -3.18 -6.56 -15.10
C TYR A 150 -4.38 -5.98 -14.33
N ALA A 151 -4.89 -6.70 -13.32
CA ALA A 151 -6.02 -6.26 -12.50
C ALA A 151 -5.68 -5.13 -11.50
N CYS A 152 -4.42 -4.99 -11.11
CA CYS A 152 -3.95 -4.07 -10.09
C CYS A 152 -2.75 -3.25 -10.60
N PRO A 153 -2.98 -2.25 -11.47
CA PRO A 153 -1.91 -1.47 -12.10
C PRO A 153 -1.08 -0.62 -11.10
N ASP A 154 -1.61 -0.39 -9.89
CA ASP A 154 -0.90 0.33 -8.81
C ASP A 154 0.31 -0.45 -8.26
N ILE A 155 0.40 -1.75 -8.54
CA ILE A 155 1.55 -2.57 -8.16
C ILE A 155 2.73 -2.24 -9.08
N THR A 156 3.66 -1.46 -8.56
CA THR A 156 4.86 -1.02 -9.28
C THR A 156 6.14 -1.72 -8.83
N TYR A 157 6.14 -2.27 -7.61
CA TYR A 157 7.25 -3.07 -7.09
C TYR A 157 6.77 -3.93 -5.91
N SER A 158 6.79 -5.25 -6.07
CA SER A 158 6.28 -6.21 -5.10
C SER A 158 7.04 -7.53 -5.13
N PRO A 159 8.28 -7.56 -4.60
CA PRO A 159 9.12 -8.76 -4.62
C PRO A 159 8.54 -9.95 -3.83
N SER A 160 7.73 -9.70 -2.80
CA SER A 160 7.13 -10.76 -1.97
C SER A 160 5.86 -11.39 -2.57
N LEU A 161 5.27 -10.77 -3.60
CA LEU A 161 4.01 -11.21 -4.20
C LEU A 161 4.13 -12.60 -4.82
N TYR A 162 5.20 -12.85 -5.60
CA TYR A 162 5.42 -14.14 -6.24
C TYR A 162 5.64 -15.27 -5.22
N PRO A 163 6.57 -15.16 -4.24
CA PRO A 163 6.72 -16.17 -3.19
C PRO A 163 5.43 -16.48 -2.42
N ILE A 164 4.63 -15.48 -2.07
CA ILE A 164 3.38 -15.71 -1.33
C ILE A 164 2.34 -16.42 -2.22
N THR A 165 2.27 -16.07 -3.50
CA THR A 165 1.44 -16.78 -4.50
C THR A 165 1.86 -18.24 -4.59
N ALA A 166 3.16 -18.50 -4.73
CA ALA A 166 3.68 -19.86 -4.80
C ALA A 166 3.37 -20.66 -3.53
N ALA A 167 3.50 -20.06 -2.34
CA ALA A 167 3.16 -20.71 -1.08
C ALA A 167 1.66 -21.05 -0.97
N LEU A 168 0.76 -20.15 -1.37
CA LEU A 168 -0.69 -20.40 -1.40
C LEU A 168 -1.03 -21.60 -2.30
N LEU A 169 -0.43 -21.67 -3.50
CA LEU A 169 -0.65 -22.76 -4.45
C LEU A 169 -0.27 -24.15 -3.91
N HIS A 170 0.47 -24.25 -2.80
CA HIS A 170 0.70 -25.55 -2.17
C HIS A 170 -0.55 -26.15 -1.53
N PHE A 171 -1.59 -25.35 -1.28
CA PHE A 171 -2.76 -25.80 -0.51
C PHE A 171 -4.10 -25.50 -1.19
N MET A 172 -4.09 -24.89 -2.37
CA MET A 172 -5.34 -24.52 -3.07
C MET A 172 -5.16 -24.48 -4.58
N PRO A 173 -6.27 -24.55 -5.35
CA PRO A 173 -6.25 -24.39 -6.79
C PRO A 173 -5.96 -22.93 -7.20
N GLU A 174 -5.71 -22.75 -8.49
CA GLU A 174 -5.30 -21.49 -9.11
C GLU A 174 -6.25 -20.31 -8.85
N GLU A 175 -7.54 -20.49 -9.11
CA GLU A 175 -8.55 -19.43 -8.94
C GLU A 175 -8.68 -19.00 -7.47
N GLU A 176 -8.71 -19.97 -6.56
CA GLU A 176 -8.74 -19.70 -5.10
C GLU A 176 -7.48 -18.94 -4.65
N CYS A 177 -6.31 -19.28 -5.22
CA CYS A 177 -5.07 -18.56 -4.97
C CYS A 177 -5.14 -17.11 -5.44
N TYR A 178 -5.68 -16.86 -6.64
CA TYR A 178 -5.91 -15.50 -7.13
C TYR A 178 -6.81 -14.69 -6.18
N HIS A 179 -7.94 -15.25 -5.74
CA HIS A 179 -8.85 -14.57 -4.82
C HIS A 179 -8.21 -14.26 -3.46
N CYS A 180 -7.39 -15.17 -2.94
CA CYS A 180 -6.59 -14.93 -1.75
C CYS A 180 -5.65 -13.75 -1.96
N MET A 181 -4.85 -13.79 -3.03
CA MET A 181 -3.89 -12.72 -3.33
C MET A 181 -4.58 -11.36 -3.57
N ALA A 182 -5.67 -11.32 -4.31
CA ALA A 182 -6.45 -10.11 -4.54
C ALA A 182 -6.97 -9.51 -3.21
N SER A 183 -7.44 -10.35 -2.29
CA SER A 183 -7.89 -9.92 -0.95
C SER A 183 -6.74 -9.34 -0.11
N LEU A 184 -5.55 -9.95 -0.19
CA LEU A 184 -4.36 -9.48 0.55
C LEU A 184 -3.78 -8.19 -0.03
N VAL A 185 -3.82 -8.02 -1.36
CA VAL A 185 -3.40 -6.80 -2.08
C VAL A 185 -4.36 -5.64 -1.81
N ALA A 186 -5.67 -5.88 -1.85
CA ALA A 186 -6.70 -4.85 -1.69
C ALA A 186 -7.02 -4.48 -0.23
N SER A 187 -6.39 -5.14 0.75
CA SER A 187 -6.70 -4.91 2.17
C SER A 187 -6.38 -3.48 2.61
N LYS A 188 -7.33 -2.83 3.29
CA LYS A 188 -7.19 -1.46 3.81
C LYS A 188 -6.92 -1.42 5.32
N GLU A 189 -7.40 -2.41 6.08
CA GLU A 189 -7.20 -2.46 7.54
C GLU A 189 -5.78 -2.92 7.91
N LYS A 190 -5.21 -3.86 7.15
CA LYS A 190 -3.90 -4.46 7.43
C LYS A 190 -3.07 -4.53 6.16
N MET A 191 -1.80 -4.18 6.27
CA MET A 191 -0.83 -4.40 5.20
C MET A 191 -0.39 -5.87 5.19
N PHE A 192 -0.43 -6.50 4.02
CA PHE A 192 0.11 -7.83 3.77
C PHE A 192 1.23 -7.77 2.73
N ILE A 193 0.93 -7.20 1.57
CA ILE A 193 1.82 -7.12 0.41
C ILE A 193 2.20 -5.66 0.18
N THR A 194 3.50 -5.36 0.06
CA THR A 194 4.01 -4.05 -0.36
C THR A 194 3.90 -3.93 -1.88
N GLN A 195 3.43 -2.79 -2.39
CA GLN A 195 3.12 -2.62 -3.81
C GLN A 195 4.01 -1.60 -4.52
N THR A 196 4.86 -0.87 -3.77
CA THR A 196 5.75 0.15 -4.32
C THR A 196 7.15 0.06 -3.71
N LYS A 197 8.15 0.62 -4.41
CA LYS A 197 9.54 0.69 -3.91
C LYS A 197 9.63 1.47 -2.61
N LEU A 198 8.86 2.54 -2.48
CA LEU A 198 8.81 3.34 -1.26
C LEU A 198 8.28 2.51 -0.09
N LEU A 199 7.15 1.80 -0.27
CA LEU A 199 6.62 0.94 0.79
C LEU A 199 7.61 -0.16 1.16
N ASN A 200 8.25 -0.79 0.19
CA ASN A 200 9.33 -1.74 0.44
C ASN A 200 10.44 -1.10 1.30
N GLU A 201 10.88 0.11 0.97
CA GLU A 201 11.92 0.81 1.72
C GLU A 201 11.49 1.15 3.16
N VAL A 202 10.27 1.65 3.33
CA VAL A 202 9.69 1.98 4.64
C VAL A 202 9.60 0.74 5.52
N THR A 203 9.19 -0.41 4.97
CA THR A 203 9.03 -1.63 5.77
C THR A 203 10.35 -2.11 6.35
N TRP A 204 11.42 -2.22 5.56
CA TRP A 204 12.70 -2.71 6.09
C TRP A 204 13.33 -1.71 7.07
N LYS A 205 13.19 -0.40 6.84
CA LYS A 205 13.62 0.62 7.82
C LYS A 205 12.78 0.56 9.08
N THR A 206 11.49 0.26 8.99
CA THR A 206 10.62 0.01 10.15
C THR A 206 11.14 -1.18 10.95
N VAL A 207 11.49 -2.30 10.29
CA VAL A 207 12.10 -3.48 10.94
C VAL A 207 13.39 -3.10 11.66
N MET A 208 14.27 -2.33 11.03
CA MET A 208 15.49 -1.84 11.65
C MET A 208 15.21 -1.01 12.92
N GLN A 209 14.25 -0.08 12.88
CA GLN A 209 13.91 0.77 14.03
C GLN A 209 13.29 -0.03 15.19
N ILE A 210 12.37 -0.96 14.89
CA ILE A 210 11.78 -1.80 15.95
C ILE A 210 12.81 -2.78 16.51
N ALA A 211 13.76 -3.28 15.73
CA ALA A 211 14.83 -4.14 16.20
C ALA A 211 15.74 -3.40 17.20
N LYS A 212 16.11 -2.14 16.91
CA LYS A 212 16.90 -1.29 17.84
C LYS A 212 16.24 -1.12 19.21
N LYS A 213 14.91 -1.13 19.28
CA LYS A 213 14.15 -0.98 20.53
C LYS A 213 13.81 -2.31 21.21
N HIS A 214 13.29 -3.28 20.46
CA HIS A 214 12.70 -4.51 21.01
C HIS A 214 13.64 -5.71 20.98
N ALA A 215 14.73 -5.64 20.20
CA ALA A 215 15.78 -6.66 20.12
C ALA A 215 17.17 -6.01 20.24
N LYS A 216 17.32 -5.07 21.19
CA LYS A 216 18.47 -4.17 21.32
C LYS A 216 19.83 -4.89 21.23
N SER A 217 20.04 -5.95 22.03
CA SER A 217 21.30 -6.69 22.02
C SER A 217 21.60 -7.33 20.66
N ALA A 218 20.58 -7.90 20.02
CA ALA A 218 20.71 -8.48 18.69
C ALA A 218 20.98 -7.41 17.62
N ALA A 219 20.29 -6.27 17.67
CA ALA A 219 20.52 -5.16 16.74
C ALA A 219 21.92 -4.56 16.89
N GLN A 220 22.41 -4.43 18.13
CA GLN A 220 23.78 -3.96 18.41
C GLN A 220 24.84 -4.96 17.96
N HIS A 221 24.58 -6.26 18.11
CA HIS A 221 25.48 -7.29 17.63
C HIS A 221 25.51 -7.34 16.10
N LEU A 222 24.36 -7.30 15.45
CA LEU A 222 24.25 -7.20 13.99
C LEU A 222 25.02 -6.00 13.45
N SER A 223 24.84 -4.83 14.07
CA SER A 223 25.55 -3.61 13.67
C SER A 223 27.06 -3.73 13.80
N ARG A 224 27.57 -4.50 14.77
CA ARG A 224 29.00 -4.78 14.92
C ARG A 224 29.51 -5.72 13.83
N LEU A 225 28.76 -6.78 13.54
CA LEU A 225 29.09 -7.75 12.48
C LEU A 225 28.98 -7.17 11.07
N SER A 226 28.15 -6.15 10.86
CA SER A 226 27.92 -5.54 9.53
C SER A 226 29.12 -4.72 9.03
N GLY A 227 30.07 -4.36 9.90
CA GLY A 227 31.29 -3.63 9.51
C GLY A 227 31.01 -2.39 8.64
N ALA A 228 31.78 -2.26 7.55
CA ALA A 228 31.69 -1.14 6.62
C ALA A 228 30.43 -1.15 5.72
N ILE A 229 29.79 -2.32 5.54
CA ILE A 229 28.57 -2.45 4.73
C ILE A 229 27.38 -1.77 5.43
N GLY A 230 27.43 -1.73 6.76
CA GLY A 230 26.40 -1.12 7.60
C GLY A 230 25.14 -1.98 7.73
N PRO A 231 24.37 -1.81 8.82
CA PRO A 231 23.19 -2.64 9.08
C PRO A 231 22.07 -2.42 8.05
N GLU A 232 22.00 -1.26 7.40
CA GLU A 232 20.95 -0.91 6.43
C GLU A 232 20.86 -1.92 5.28
N ARG A 233 22.00 -2.32 4.71
CA ARG A 233 22.03 -3.30 3.62
C ARG A 233 21.50 -4.65 4.07
N ILE A 234 21.85 -5.06 5.29
CA ILE A 234 21.41 -6.33 5.87
C ILE A 234 19.90 -6.32 6.11
N TYR A 235 19.36 -5.23 6.66
CA TYR A 235 17.91 -5.11 6.86
C TYR A 235 17.13 -5.00 5.56
N ALA A 236 17.71 -4.52 4.45
CA ALA A 236 17.02 -4.48 3.15
C ALA A 236 16.53 -5.87 2.71
N ASP A 237 17.23 -6.94 3.12
CA ASP A 237 16.91 -8.33 2.78
C ASP A 237 16.09 -9.04 3.89
N TRP A 238 15.53 -8.30 4.86
CA TRP A 238 14.85 -8.86 6.04
C TRP A 238 13.74 -9.87 5.72
N GLN A 239 13.01 -9.65 4.63
CA GLN A 239 11.92 -10.53 4.20
C GLN A 239 12.44 -11.86 3.64
N TRP A 240 13.66 -11.87 3.08
CA TRP A 240 14.28 -13.07 2.50
C TRP A 240 14.77 -14.04 3.55
N TRP A 241 15.09 -13.56 4.75
CA TRP A 241 15.31 -14.43 5.91
C TRP A 241 14.10 -15.33 6.19
N ILE A 242 12.89 -14.87 5.84
CA ILE A 242 11.62 -15.56 6.07
C ILE A 242 11.18 -16.32 4.82
N LEU A 243 11.06 -15.63 3.69
CA LEU A 243 10.48 -16.17 2.46
C LEU A 243 11.45 -17.08 1.69
N ALA A 244 12.76 -16.79 1.71
CA ALA A 244 13.75 -17.53 0.94
C ALA A 244 14.55 -18.54 1.77
N ALA A 245 14.83 -18.20 3.03
CA ALA A 245 15.80 -18.94 3.83
C ALA A 245 15.19 -19.89 4.87
N LEU A 246 14.02 -19.60 5.47
CA LEU A 246 13.41 -20.54 6.42
C LEU A 246 13.03 -21.86 5.74
N PRO A 247 13.16 -23.01 6.45
CA PRO A 247 12.60 -24.27 5.96
C PRO A 247 11.09 -24.13 5.73
N PHE A 248 10.58 -24.84 4.72
CA PHE A 248 9.20 -24.72 4.29
C PHE A 248 8.16 -24.95 5.43
N PRO A 249 8.34 -25.92 6.36
CA PRO A 249 7.44 -26.07 7.51
C PRO A 249 7.38 -24.86 8.44
N HIS A 250 8.50 -24.14 8.61
CA HIS A 250 8.53 -22.91 9.39
C HIS A 250 7.79 -21.79 8.67
N LEU A 251 8.02 -21.65 7.35
CA LEU A 251 7.33 -20.67 6.52
C LEU A 251 5.81 -20.88 6.57
N VAL A 252 5.34 -22.11 6.41
CA VAL A 252 3.91 -22.46 6.45
C VAL A 252 3.28 -22.05 7.79
N ARG A 253 3.93 -22.34 8.93
CA ARG A 253 3.44 -21.92 10.25
C ARG A 253 3.45 -20.40 10.45
N VAL A 254 4.41 -19.70 9.86
CA VAL A 254 4.44 -18.24 9.84
C VAL A 254 3.27 -17.70 9.00
N LEU A 255 2.99 -18.32 7.85
CA LEU A 255 1.90 -17.92 6.95
C LEU A 255 0.51 -18.13 7.55
N ASP A 256 0.30 -19.22 8.31
CA ASP A 256 -0.94 -19.44 9.07
C ASP A 256 -1.30 -18.20 9.91
N CYS A 257 -0.32 -17.61 10.61
CA CYS A 257 -0.51 -16.40 11.40
C CYS A 257 -0.60 -15.14 10.52
N PHE A 258 0.22 -15.05 9.47
CA PHE A 258 0.30 -13.90 8.57
C PHE A 258 -1.05 -13.61 7.91
N PHE A 259 -1.74 -14.62 7.37
CA PHE A 259 -3.03 -14.41 6.69
C PHE A 259 -4.13 -13.89 7.61
N HIS A 260 -4.00 -14.04 8.93
CA HIS A 260 -4.92 -13.42 9.89
C HIS A 260 -4.45 -12.05 10.40
N GLU A 261 -3.15 -11.89 10.66
CA GLU A 261 -2.61 -10.75 11.41
C GLU A 261 -1.85 -9.70 10.58
N GLY A 262 -1.50 -10.00 9.33
CA GLY A 262 -0.77 -9.13 8.42
C GLY A 262 0.75 -9.10 8.62
N ILE A 263 1.41 -8.16 7.94
CA ILE A 263 2.88 -7.99 7.86
C ILE A 263 3.58 -7.88 9.22
N LYS A 264 2.83 -7.52 10.27
CA LYS A 264 3.31 -7.52 11.65
C LYS A 264 3.84 -8.88 12.10
N VAL A 265 3.32 -9.98 11.57
CA VAL A 265 3.86 -11.32 11.85
C VAL A 265 5.28 -11.43 11.31
N PHE A 266 5.53 -11.00 10.09
CA PHE A 266 6.88 -11.00 9.52
C PHE A 266 7.84 -10.13 10.34
N TYR A 267 7.40 -8.96 10.82
CA TYR A 267 8.22 -8.14 11.73
C TYR A 267 8.63 -8.89 12.99
N ARG A 268 7.69 -9.61 13.61
CA ARG A 268 7.97 -10.41 14.81
C ARG A 268 8.92 -11.57 14.53
N VAL A 269 8.73 -12.24 13.40
CA VAL A 269 9.58 -13.36 12.98
C VAL A 269 10.98 -12.89 12.65
N ALA A 270 11.15 -11.77 11.93
CA ALA A 270 12.45 -11.18 11.66
C ALA A 270 13.21 -10.84 12.96
N LEU A 271 12.53 -10.22 13.94
CA LEU A 271 13.13 -9.96 15.25
C LEU A 271 13.46 -11.26 15.99
N SER A 272 12.61 -12.28 15.89
CA SER A 272 12.88 -13.59 16.47
C SER A 272 14.11 -14.25 15.86
N ILE A 273 14.27 -14.19 14.53
CA ILE A 273 15.46 -14.66 13.82
C ILE A 273 16.69 -13.95 14.36
N LEU A 274 16.67 -12.62 14.44
CA LEU A 274 17.80 -11.85 14.99
C LEU A 274 18.13 -12.20 16.44
N ILE A 275 17.11 -12.41 17.29
CA ILE A 275 17.31 -12.82 18.69
C ILE A 275 17.95 -14.20 18.76
N LEU A 276 17.47 -15.15 17.96
CA LEU A 276 18.00 -16.51 17.90
C LEU A 276 19.42 -16.55 17.32
N PHE A 277 19.66 -15.82 16.23
CA PHE A 277 20.98 -15.68 15.62
C PHE A 277 21.96 -15.08 16.63
N ASN A 278 21.60 -13.98 17.27
CA ASN A 278 22.43 -13.36 18.31
C ASN A 278 22.77 -14.33 19.44
N LYS A 279 21.81 -15.15 19.89
CA LYS A 279 22.06 -16.16 20.93
C LYS A 279 23.12 -17.18 20.52
N HIS A 280 23.15 -17.58 19.24
CA HIS A 280 24.10 -18.59 18.75
C HIS A 280 25.42 -17.98 18.26
N ALA A 281 25.42 -16.73 17.82
CA ALA A 281 26.58 -16.03 17.28
C ALA A 281 27.32 -15.16 18.31
N SER A 282 26.76 -14.89 19.49
CA SER A 282 27.40 -13.97 20.47
C SER A 282 28.70 -14.50 21.05
N ASN A 283 28.92 -15.82 21.00
CA ASN A 283 30.16 -16.44 21.43
C ASN A 283 31.16 -16.43 20.26
N GLN A 284 32.34 -15.86 20.46
CA GLN A 284 33.38 -15.76 19.42
C GLN A 284 33.89 -17.13 18.94
N SER A 285 33.74 -18.18 19.76
CA SER A 285 34.05 -19.57 19.38
C SER A 285 32.92 -20.25 18.61
N SER A 286 31.76 -19.61 18.43
CA SER A 286 30.65 -20.20 17.69
C SER A 286 30.91 -20.24 16.19
N GLU A 287 30.41 -21.30 15.55
CA GLU A 287 30.41 -21.42 14.08
C GLU A 287 29.77 -20.18 13.43
N TRP A 288 28.67 -19.67 14.00
CA TRP A 288 27.93 -18.54 13.44
C TRP A 288 28.69 -17.21 13.53
N TYR A 289 29.52 -17.01 14.56
CA TYR A 289 30.41 -15.84 14.65
C TYR A 289 31.53 -15.93 13.62
N ALA A 290 32.13 -17.11 13.47
CA ALA A 290 33.17 -17.37 12.49
C ALA A 290 32.64 -17.19 11.05
N GLU A 291 31.46 -17.73 10.76
CA GLU A 291 30.76 -17.58 9.48
C GLU A 291 30.49 -16.10 9.15
N ALA A 292 29.94 -15.35 10.12
CA ALA A 292 29.62 -13.93 9.92
C ALA A 292 30.86 -13.07 9.65
N THR A 293 31.99 -13.41 10.29
CA THR A 293 33.24 -12.66 10.15
C THR A 293 34.00 -13.05 8.87
N LYS A 294 33.93 -14.31 8.45
CA LYS A 294 34.62 -14.84 7.27
C LYS A 294 33.89 -14.54 5.96
N ASN A 295 32.57 -14.77 5.94
CA ASN A 295 31.77 -14.77 4.71
C ASN A 295 30.73 -13.63 4.67
N GLY A 296 30.66 -12.81 5.72
CA GLY A 296 29.68 -11.73 5.83
C GLY A 296 28.45 -12.14 6.64
N VAL A 297 27.88 -11.16 7.35
CA VAL A 297 26.74 -11.39 8.24
C VAL A 297 25.44 -11.65 7.49
N ASP A 298 25.29 -11.13 6.27
CA ASP A 298 24.23 -11.45 5.33
C ASP A 298 24.22 -12.95 5.00
N HIS A 299 25.37 -13.49 4.59
CA HIS A 299 25.51 -14.92 4.30
C HIS A 299 25.27 -15.79 5.55
N ALA A 300 25.83 -15.38 6.69
CA ALA A 300 25.66 -16.12 7.94
C ALA A 300 24.19 -16.17 8.41
N ILE A 301 23.41 -15.10 8.24
CA ILE A 301 21.99 -15.08 8.57
C ILE A 301 21.19 -15.97 7.61
N ASP A 302 21.45 -15.92 6.30
CA ASP A 302 20.79 -16.81 5.32
C ASP A 302 21.06 -18.29 5.68
N LYS A 303 22.32 -18.66 5.89
CA LYS A 303 22.72 -20.02 6.29
C LYS A 303 22.12 -20.43 7.63
N PHE A 304 22.04 -19.51 8.61
CA PHE A 304 21.40 -19.75 9.90
C PHE A 304 19.90 -20.02 9.75
N CYS A 305 19.22 -19.27 8.89
CA CYS A 305 17.79 -19.46 8.63
C CYS A 305 17.52 -20.80 7.96
N ARG A 306 18.33 -21.20 6.97
CA ARG A 306 18.22 -22.52 6.30
C ARG A 306 18.42 -23.69 7.26
N ASN A 307 19.31 -23.51 8.25
CA ASN A 307 19.61 -24.51 9.27
C ASN A 307 18.98 -24.13 10.62
N MET A 308 17.75 -23.62 10.60
CA MET A 308 17.07 -23.07 11.78
C MET A 308 17.12 -24.05 12.97
N PRO A 309 17.84 -23.74 14.07
CA PRO A 309 18.02 -24.65 15.20
C PRO A 309 16.78 -24.76 16.10
N ALA A 310 15.71 -24.02 15.80
CA ALA A 310 14.47 -23.99 16.56
C ALA A 310 13.33 -24.60 15.74
N SER A 311 12.43 -25.36 16.37
CA SER A 311 11.20 -25.84 15.70
C SER A 311 10.28 -24.67 15.29
N PRO A 312 9.34 -24.87 14.34
CA PRO A 312 8.38 -23.83 13.96
C PRO A 312 7.64 -23.25 15.18
N THR A 313 7.20 -24.11 16.09
CA THR A 313 6.56 -23.73 17.35
C THR A 313 7.48 -22.86 18.22
N LYS A 314 8.76 -23.22 18.35
CA LYS A 314 9.71 -22.43 19.15
C LYS A 314 10.03 -21.07 18.53
N LEU A 315 10.13 -21.00 17.19
CA LEU A 315 10.29 -19.74 16.45
C LEU A 315 9.11 -18.81 16.71
N LEU A 316 7.88 -19.28 16.53
CA LEU A 316 6.67 -18.48 16.76
C LEU A 316 6.51 -18.06 18.22
N ARG A 317 6.81 -18.93 19.19
CA ARG A 317 6.80 -18.56 20.61
C ARG A 317 7.76 -17.41 20.90
N THR A 318 8.97 -17.45 20.35
CA THR A 318 9.94 -16.35 20.49
C THR A 318 9.38 -15.07 19.85
N ALA A 319 8.86 -15.15 18.61
CA ALA A 319 8.27 -14.01 17.89
C ALA A 319 7.09 -13.34 18.63
N PHE A 320 6.17 -14.13 19.21
CA PHE A 320 5.00 -13.62 19.91
C PHE A 320 5.27 -13.26 21.38
N SER A 321 6.38 -13.72 21.97
CA SER A 321 6.84 -13.30 23.30
C SER A 321 7.35 -11.85 23.34
N ILE A 322 7.68 -11.25 22.19
CA ILE A 322 8.15 -9.86 22.09
C ILE A 322 7.03 -8.92 22.56
N ARG A 323 7.26 -8.33 23.74
CA ARG A 323 6.31 -7.43 24.42
C ARG A 323 6.30 -6.04 23.79
N ALA A 324 5.23 -5.29 24.07
CA ALA A 324 5.05 -3.89 23.69
C ALA A 324 5.16 -3.55 22.18
N LEU A 325 5.14 -4.56 21.30
CA LEU A 325 5.10 -4.37 19.85
C LEU A 325 3.62 -4.37 19.37
N SER A 326 2.89 -3.32 19.75
CA SER A 326 1.48 -3.10 19.38
C SER A 326 1.35 -2.64 17.92
N SER A 327 0.16 -2.80 17.33
CA SER A 327 -0.08 -2.35 15.95
C SER A 327 -0.03 -0.82 15.85
N GLN A 328 -0.52 -0.12 16.88
CA GLN A 328 -0.41 1.35 16.97
C GLN A 328 1.05 1.81 17.07
N TYR A 329 1.91 1.09 17.80
CA TYR A 329 3.32 1.42 17.87
C TYR A 329 4.01 1.23 16.50
N ILE A 330 3.78 0.09 15.85
CA ILE A 330 4.34 -0.18 14.52
C ILE A 330 3.87 0.87 13.50
N SER A 331 2.58 1.21 13.49
CA SER A 331 2.02 2.22 12.59
C SER A 331 2.68 3.59 12.79
N ARG A 332 2.90 4.02 14.04
CA ARG A 332 3.64 5.27 14.32
C ARG A 332 5.08 5.26 13.80
N VAL A 333 5.80 4.14 13.97
CA VAL A 333 7.17 4.00 13.44
C VAL A 333 7.17 4.00 11.92
N PHE A 334 6.21 3.31 11.30
CA PHE A 334 6.03 3.23 9.85
C PHE A 334 5.79 4.63 9.26
N ILE A 335 4.76 5.35 9.74
CA ILE A 335 4.39 6.69 9.26
C ILE A 335 5.56 7.67 9.41
N LYS A 336 6.23 7.66 10.57
CA LYS A 336 7.42 8.50 10.79
C LYS A 336 8.55 8.19 9.79
N THR A 337 8.78 6.92 9.52
CA THR A 337 9.81 6.47 8.56
C THR A 337 9.45 6.90 7.15
N GLU A 338 8.21 6.72 6.74
CA GLU A 338 7.68 7.14 5.45
C GLU A 338 7.81 8.65 5.23
N MET A 339 7.37 9.46 6.20
CA MET A 339 7.52 10.92 6.15
C MET A 339 8.98 11.34 6.00
N THR A 340 9.90 10.66 6.69
CA THR A 340 11.35 10.93 6.60
C THR A 340 11.93 10.58 5.23
N LEU A 341 11.47 9.51 4.58
CA LEU A 341 11.93 9.15 3.24
C LEU A 341 11.36 10.09 2.17
N LYS A 342 10.07 10.41 2.27
CA LYS A 342 9.40 11.38 1.39
C LYS A 342 10.07 12.75 1.47
N SER A 343 10.47 13.23 2.65
CA SER A 343 11.17 14.51 2.79
C SER A 343 12.60 14.52 2.23
N LYS A 344 13.34 13.40 2.34
CA LYS A 344 14.71 13.30 1.81
C LYS A 344 14.78 13.33 0.28
N GLN A 345 13.79 12.76 -0.41
CA GLN A 345 13.69 12.83 -1.86
C GLN A 345 13.48 14.26 -2.37
N VAL A 346 12.90 15.15 -1.55
CA VAL A 346 12.72 16.57 -1.86
C VAL A 346 14.02 17.38 -1.65
N ILE A 347 14.85 16.99 -0.66
CA ILE A 347 16.06 17.75 -0.27
C ILE A 347 17.30 17.37 -1.11
N THR A 348 17.43 16.12 -1.54
CA THR A 348 18.67 15.60 -2.17
C THR A 348 18.84 15.92 -3.66
N GLY A 349 18.04 16.84 -4.22
CA GLY A 349 18.36 17.55 -5.47
C GLY A 349 19.09 16.70 -6.52
N SER A 350 18.60 15.50 -6.83
CA SER A 350 19.04 14.85 -8.04
C SER A 350 18.42 15.67 -9.16
N ARG A 351 19.24 16.54 -9.77
CA ARG A 351 19.06 16.92 -11.17
C ARG A 351 18.73 15.63 -11.90
N LEU A 352 17.47 15.46 -12.30
CA LEU A 352 17.15 14.52 -13.36
C LEU A 352 17.90 15.04 -14.59
N VAL A 353 19.10 14.50 -14.79
CA VAL A 353 19.65 14.36 -16.12
C VAL A 353 18.57 13.60 -16.87
N ARG A 354 17.88 14.34 -17.74
CA ARG A 354 16.98 13.81 -18.74
C ARG A 354 17.72 12.67 -19.44
N SER A 355 17.28 11.43 -19.23
CA SER A 355 17.73 10.33 -20.07
C SER A 355 17.41 10.69 -21.51
N ARG A 356 18.43 10.66 -22.38
CA ARG A 356 18.34 10.88 -23.83
C ARG A 356 17.64 9.69 -24.52
N SER A 357 16.41 9.41 -24.11
CA SER A 357 15.58 8.34 -24.67
C SER A 357 14.09 8.70 -24.60
N SER A 358 13.75 9.99 -24.69
CA SER A 358 12.36 10.48 -24.81
C SER A 358 11.94 10.79 -26.26
N ASP A 359 12.80 10.54 -27.24
CA ASP A 359 12.43 10.56 -28.65
C ASP A 359 12.23 9.10 -29.11
N ASN A 360 11.03 8.57 -28.87
CA ASN A 360 10.27 7.63 -29.73
C ASN A 360 9.25 6.82 -28.91
N LEU A 361 8.00 7.31 -29.01
CA LEU A 361 6.69 6.75 -28.67
C LEU A 361 6.18 6.74 -27.20
N PRO A 362 4.86 6.98 -27.01
CA PRO A 362 4.21 7.27 -25.73
C PRO A 362 3.50 6.04 -25.13
N THR A 363 3.52 5.87 -23.81
CA THR A 363 2.74 4.82 -23.12
C THR A 363 1.34 5.30 -22.75
N SER A 364 0.35 4.61 -23.31
CA SER A 364 -1.02 5.05 -23.59
C SER A 364 -2.06 4.65 -22.53
N GLN A 365 -1.77 4.68 -21.23
CA GLN A 365 -2.82 4.42 -20.21
C GLN A 365 -3.03 5.59 -19.25
N SER A 366 -1.97 6.26 -18.81
CA SER A 366 -2.10 7.57 -18.17
C SER A 366 -2.65 8.62 -19.14
N GLN A 367 -2.32 8.51 -20.45
CA GLN A 367 -2.86 9.41 -21.49
C GLN A 367 -4.30 9.08 -21.92
N VAL A 368 -4.72 7.80 -21.86
CA VAL A 368 -6.08 7.40 -22.26
C VAL A 368 -7.11 7.70 -21.17
N ASN A 369 -6.75 7.58 -19.89
CA ASN A 369 -7.63 7.98 -18.79
C ASN A 369 -7.67 9.51 -18.58
N ILE A 370 -6.63 10.22 -18.99
CA ILE A 370 -6.60 11.70 -19.02
C ILE A 370 -7.60 12.26 -20.04
N GLN A 371 -7.80 11.57 -21.16
CA GLN A 371 -8.68 12.02 -22.24
C GLN A 371 -10.18 11.91 -21.89
N MET A 372 -10.52 11.25 -20.77
CA MET A 372 -11.91 11.05 -20.32
C MET A 372 -12.31 11.92 -19.12
N MET A 373 -11.44 12.80 -18.60
CA MET A 373 -11.73 13.49 -17.33
C MET A 373 -12.33 14.89 -17.44
N SER A 374 -12.34 15.54 -18.61
CA SER A 374 -12.96 16.87 -18.77
C SER A 374 -13.39 17.10 -20.21
N HIS A 375 -14.63 17.53 -20.43
CA HIS A 375 -15.09 18.02 -21.75
C HIS A 375 -14.56 19.44 -22.05
N THR A 376 -13.89 20.05 -21.08
CA THR A 376 -13.47 21.45 -21.08
C THR A 376 -12.02 21.66 -21.51
N LEU A 377 -11.10 20.76 -21.15
CA LEU A 377 -9.65 20.93 -21.37
C LEU A 377 -9.08 20.15 -22.56
N THR A 378 -8.09 20.75 -23.22
CA THR A 378 -7.19 20.02 -24.12
C THR A 378 -6.13 19.24 -23.32
N ILE A 379 -5.57 18.19 -23.93
CA ILE A 379 -4.49 17.38 -23.35
C ILE A 379 -3.31 18.26 -22.89
N ARG A 380 -2.96 19.30 -23.65
CA ARG A 380 -1.83 20.20 -23.34
C ARG A 380 -2.10 21.08 -22.12
N GLU A 381 -3.32 21.56 -21.96
CA GLU A 381 -3.74 22.35 -20.80
C GLU A 381 -3.75 21.50 -19.55
N LEU A 382 -4.22 20.26 -19.66
CA LEU A 382 -4.21 19.32 -18.56
C LEU A 382 -2.79 18.99 -18.09
N PHE A 383 -1.85 18.72 -19.00
CA PHE A 383 -0.44 18.53 -18.63
C PHE A 383 0.16 19.75 -17.93
N THR A 384 -0.20 20.95 -18.38
CA THR A 384 0.26 22.19 -17.77
C THR A 384 -0.27 22.30 -16.34
N LEU A 385 -1.57 22.08 -16.16
CA LEU A 385 -2.22 22.12 -14.85
C LEU A 385 -1.65 21.07 -13.89
N TRP A 386 -1.39 19.85 -14.38
CA TRP A 386 -0.79 18.77 -13.59
C TRP A 386 0.62 19.10 -13.11
N SER A 387 1.39 19.83 -13.92
CA SER A 387 2.72 20.30 -13.51
C SER A 387 2.68 21.32 -12.37
N TRP A 388 1.51 21.93 -12.11
CA TRP A 388 1.32 22.95 -11.08
C TRP A 388 0.80 22.39 -9.75
N LEU A 389 0.15 21.23 -9.76
CA LEU A 389 -0.34 20.58 -8.54
C LEU A 389 0.83 20.22 -7.60
N PRO A 390 0.60 20.18 -6.27
CA PRO A 390 1.59 19.64 -5.36
C PRO A 390 1.91 18.20 -5.76
N VAL A 391 3.19 17.82 -5.73
CA VAL A 391 3.64 16.52 -6.27
C VAL A 391 2.93 15.32 -5.63
N ARG A 392 2.51 15.42 -4.37
CA ARG A 392 1.72 14.37 -3.71
C ARG A 392 0.34 14.17 -4.34
N ILE A 393 -0.24 15.23 -4.91
CA ILE A 393 -1.58 15.23 -5.47
C ILE A 393 -1.61 14.66 -6.87
N THR A 394 -0.54 14.83 -7.65
CA THR A 394 -0.42 14.22 -8.98
C THR A 394 -0.35 12.68 -8.94
N MET A 395 -0.18 12.09 -7.74
CA MET A 395 -0.20 10.65 -7.51
C MET A 395 -1.60 10.09 -7.27
N TYR A 396 -2.59 10.94 -6.96
CA TYR A 396 -3.97 10.50 -6.74
C TYR A 396 -4.76 10.59 -8.03
N GLN A 397 -5.67 9.64 -8.24
CA GLN A 397 -6.60 9.69 -9.36
C GLN A 397 -7.62 10.82 -9.11
N PRO A 398 -7.76 11.80 -10.02
CA PRO A 398 -8.82 12.77 -9.90
C PRO A 398 -10.16 12.09 -10.13
N VAL A 399 -11.15 12.51 -9.35
CA VAL A 399 -12.54 12.08 -9.48
C VAL A 399 -13.36 13.34 -9.68
N LEU A 400 -14.16 13.37 -10.75
CA LEU A 400 -15.13 14.43 -10.94
C LEU A 400 -16.18 14.35 -9.83
N LEU A 401 -16.11 15.27 -8.89
CA LEU A 401 -17.05 15.34 -7.78
C LEU A 401 -18.30 16.07 -8.20
N TYR A 402 -18.16 17.16 -8.94
CA TYR A 402 -19.26 18.04 -9.32
C TYR A 402 -18.99 18.67 -10.68
N THR A 403 -20.04 18.77 -11.49
CA THR A 403 -20.07 19.54 -12.73
C THR A 403 -21.45 20.18 -12.92
N THR A 404 -21.51 21.43 -13.37
CA THR A 404 -22.79 22.11 -13.66
C THR A 404 -23.56 21.46 -14.81
N GLU A 405 -22.87 20.74 -15.71
CA GLU A 405 -23.52 20.05 -16.84
C GLU A 405 -24.36 18.84 -16.39
N GLU A 406 -23.93 18.12 -15.35
CA GLU A 406 -24.64 16.94 -14.84
C GLU A 406 -25.47 17.23 -13.58
N HIS A 407 -24.99 18.13 -12.71
CA HIS A 407 -25.52 18.31 -11.37
C HIS A 407 -26.33 19.60 -11.19
N GLY A 408 -26.47 20.41 -12.26
CA GLY A 408 -27.14 21.71 -12.22
C GLY A 408 -26.32 22.77 -11.49
N CYS A 409 -26.82 24.01 -11.42
CA CYS A 409 -26.06 25.17 -10.92
C CYS A 409 -26.58 25.63 -9.55
N SER A 410 -26.26 24.90 -8.48
CA SER A 410 -26.68 25.21 -7.10
C SER A 410 -25.55 24.96 -6.11
N LEU A 411 -25.25 25.96 -5.27
CA LEU A 411 -24.28 25.80 -4.17
C LEU A 411 -24.68 24.69 -3.18
N THR A 412 -25.99 24.45 -2.99
CA THR A 412 -26.44 23.35 -2.13
C THR A 412 -25.98 21.99 -2.69
N THR A 413 -26.20 21.74 -3.98
CA THR A 413 -25.74 20.50 -4.63
C THR A 413 -24.22 20.40 -4.66
N PHE A 414 -23.52 21.52 -4.87
CA PHE A 414 -22.07 21.59 -4.78
C PHE A 414 -21.58 21.11 -3.41
N TYR A 415 -22.10 21.65 -2.30
CA TYR A 415 -21.63 21.28 -0.96
C TYR A 415 -21.91 19.82 -0.62
N VAL A 416 -23.10 19.30 -0.94
CA VAL A 416 -23.47 17.89 -0.69
C VAL A 416 -22.44 16.92 -1.28
N ARG A 417 -21.84 17.28 -2.41
CA ARG A 417 -20.90 16.40 -3.13
C ARG A 417 -19.45 16.67 -2.78
N VAL A 418 -19.08 17.93 -2.51
CA VAL A 418 -17.69 18.35 -2.44
C VAL A 418 -17.20 18.52 -1.00
N GLU A 419 -18.07 18.78 -0.01
CA GLU A 419 -17.63 19.36 1.27
C GLU A 419 -16.70 18.52 2.14
N HIS A 420 -16.70 17.20 1.96
CA HIS A 420 -15.83 16.29 2.72
C HIS A 420 -14.52 15.93 1.98
N HIS A 421 -14.31 16.45 0.78
CA HIS A 421 -13.12 16.17 -0.02
C HIS A 421 -12.04 17.22 0.21
N GLU A 422 -10.79 16.77 0.28
CA GLU A 422 -9.60 17.61 0.44
C GLU A 422 -8.39 16.89 -0.15
N PRO A 423 -7.56 17.57 -0.95
CA PRO A 423 -7.82 18.88 -1.55
C PRO A 423 -8.83 18.77 -2.69
N THR A 424 -9.25 19.92 -3.25
CA THR A 424 -10.09 19.95 -4.46
C THR A 424 -9.50 20.85 -5.52
N LEU A 425 -9.62 20.47 -6.79
CA LEU A 425 -9.26 21.29 -7.94
C LEU A 425 -10.54 21.81 -8.58
N LEU A 426 -10.74 23.13 -8.53
CA LEU A 426 -11.90 23.82 -9.06
C LEU A 426 -11.53 24.47 -10.40
N MET A 427 -12.31 24.22 -11.44
CA MET A 427 -12.06 24.71 -12.80
C MET A 427 -13.30 25.34 -13.42
N ILE A 428 -13.13 26.55 -13.95
CA ILE A 428 -14.19 27.35 -14.55
C ILE A 428 -13.89 27.52 -16.04
N LYS A 429 -14.88 27.18 -16.88
CA LYS A 429 -14.96 27.62 -18.27
C LYS A 429 -16.06 28.67 -18.39
N THR A 430 -15.72 29.84 -18.88
CA THR A 430 -16.69 30.92 -19.08
C THR A 430 -17.42 30.78 -20.43
N CYS A 431 -18.52 31.52 -20.59
CA CYS A 431 -19.20 31.65 -21.89
C CYS A 431 -18.32 32.32 -22.98
N ASN A 432 -17.29 33.07 -22.58
CA ASN A 432 -16.32 33.70 -23.49
C ASN A 432 -15.08 32.81 -23.74
N ASN A 433 -15.12 31.53 -23.31
CA ASN A 433 -14.06 30.53 -23.46
C ASN A 433 -12.77 30.82 -22.65
N GLU A 434 -12.79 31.70 -21.66
CA GLU A 434 -11.70 31.76 -20.68
C GLU A 434 -11.71 30.49 -19.82
N VAL A 435 -10.51 30.05 -19.41
CA VAL A 435 -10.33 28.85 -18.58
C VAL A 435 -9.36 29.16 -17.46
N PHE A 436 -9.86 29.16 -16.23
CA PHE A 436 -9.10 29.45 -15.02
C PHE A 436 -9.72 28.73 -13.82
N GLY A 437 -9.05 28.78 -12.67
CA GLY A 437 -9.55 28.10 -11.49
C GLY A 437 -8.59 28.16 -10.32
N ALA A 438 -8.79 27.25 -9.37
CA ALA A 438 -8.02 27.18 -8.15
C ALA A 438 -7.78 25.75 -7.70
N TYR A 439 -6.61 25.51 -7.12
CA TYR A 439 -6.37 24.38 -6.25
C TYR A 439 -6.66 24.80 -4.81
N CYS A 440 -7.64 24.15 -4.18
CA CYS A 440 -8.13 24.44 -2.84
C CYS A 440 -7.55 23.42 -1.85
N SER A 441 -6.78 23.90 -0.88
CA SER A 441 -5.98 23.03 -0.01
C SER A 441 -6.73 22.32 1.10
N THR A 442 -7.93 22.77 1.48
CA THR A 442 -8.71 22.22 2.61
C THR A 442 -10.16 21.92 2.23
N ARG A 443 -10.86 21.16 3.08
CA ARG A 443 -12.26 20.77 2.91
C ARG A 443 -13.19 21.98 2.88
N TRP A 444 -14.26 21.93 2.10
CA TRP A 444 -15.29 23.00 2.11
C TRP A 444 -16.21 22.93 3.32
N PHE A 445 -16.19 21.83 4.09
CA PHE A 445 -16.87 21.75 5.37
C PHE A 445 -16.34 22.78 6.39
N GLU A 446 -15.08 23.20 6.24
CA GLU A 446 -14.43 24.20 7.10
C GLU A 446 -15.16 25.55 7.14
N ARG A 447 -15.97 25.87 6.12
CA ARG A 447 -16.84 27.06 6.08
C ARG A 447 -17.81 27.15 7.27
N ASN A 448 -18.10 26.01 7.90
CA ASN A 448 -19.01 25.92 9.03
C ASN A 448 -18.29 26.04 10.39
N GLN A 449 -16.96 26.11 10.41
CA GLN A 449 -16.20 26.23 11.65
C GLN A 449 -16.44 27.60 12.32
N LYS A 450 -16.47 27.56 13.65
CA LYS A 450 -16.63 28.73 14.50
C LYS A 450 -15.37 28.93 15.33
N ASP A 451 -14.98 30.18 15.51
CA ASP A 451 -13.91 30.56 16.41
C ASP A 451 -14.30 30.34 17.88
N GLU A 452 -13.34 30.54 18.80
CA GLU A 452 -13.56 30.41 20.25
C GLU A 452 -14.65 31.35 20.80
N ARG A 453 -15.05 32.36 20.02
CA ARG A 453 -16.10 33.34 20.34
C ARG A 453 -17.44 32.98 19.71
N GLY A 454 -17.53 31.85 19.01
CA GLY A 454 -18.74 31.34 18.35
C GLY A 454 -19.06 31.99 17.01
N ASN A 455 -18.20 32.89 16.50
CA ASN A 455 -18.37 33.51 15.19
C ASN A 455 -17.83 32.58 14.11
N ARG A 456 -18.46 32.57 12.93
CA ARG A 456 -17.94 31.80 11.80
C ARG A 456 -16.59 32.35 11.38
N GLN A 457 -15.63 31.46 11.16
CA GLN A 457 -14.34 31.85 10.62
C GLN A 457 -14.53 32.37 9.19
N ALA A 458 -14.14 33.62 8.94
CA ALA A 458 -14.39 34.29 7.66
C ALA A 458 -13.60 33.67 6.50
N TYR A 459 -12.38 33.20 6.75
CA TYR A 459 -11.51 32.58 5.75
C TYR A 459 -10.84 31.32 6.29
N PHE A 460 -10.75 30.28 5.47
CA PHE A 460 -10.10 29.00 5.74
C PHE A 460 -9.15 28.60 4.60
N GLY A 461 -8.38 27.52 4.78
CA GLY A 461 -7.36 27.08 3.84
C GLY A 461 -5.93 27.23 4.36
N THR A 462 -4.97 26.77 3.55
CA THR A 462 -3.54 26.86 3.83
C THR A 462 -2.78 27.53 2.68
N GLY A 463 -1.50 27.85 2.91
CA GLY A 463 -0.59 28.40 1.89
C GLY A 463 -0.36 27.50 0.66
N GLU A 464 -0.86 26.26 0.65
CA GLU A 464 -0.83 25.41 -0.53
C GLU A 464 -1.93 25.72 -1.55
N THR A 465 -2.95 26.50 -1.18
CA THR A 465 -3.95 26.99 -2.14
C THR A 465 -3.25 27.85 -3.19
N PHE A 466 -3.61 27.70 -4.46
CA PHE A 466 -3.11 28.56 -5.53
C PHE A 466 -4.15 28.74 -6.64
N LEU A 467 -4.05 29.84 -7.37
CA LEU A 467 -4.88 30.10 -8.55
C LEU A 467 -4.12 29.76 -9.82
N PHE A 468 -4.85 29.51 -10.89
CA PHE A 468 -4.28 29.32 -12.21
C PHE A 468 -5.17 29.90 -13.31
N SER A 469 -4.55 30.27 -14.42
CA SER A 469 -5.22 30.56 -15.68
C SER A 469 -4.58 29.70 -16.77
N LEU A 470 -5.40 29.15 -17.67
CA LEU A 470 -5.01 28.33 -18.81
C LEU A 470 -5.28 29.04 -20.14
N HIS A 471 -6.34 29.84 -20.20
CA HIS A 471 -6.73 30.68 -21.33
C HIS A 471 -7.30 32.02 -20.83
N PRO A 472 -6.90 33.18 -21.38
CA PRO A 472 -6.05 33.37 -22.57
C PRO A 472 -4.54 33.20 -22.32
N LEU A 473 -4.06 33.42 -21.10
CA LEU A 473 -2.65 33.34 -20.74
C LEU A 473 -2.42 32.28 -19.66
N ARG A 474 -1.46 31.37 -19.89
CA ARG A 474 -1.10 30.34 -18.91
C ARG A 474 -0.28 30.93 -17.78
N ALA A 475 -0.82 30.89 -16.56
CA ALA A 475 -0.14 31.40 -15.38
C ALA A 475 -0.55 30.62 -14.12
N LYS A 476 0.38 30.49 -13.18
CA LYS A 476 0.16 29.97 -11.82
C LYS A 476 0.42 31.10 -10.83
N TYR A 477 -0.51 31.32 -9.90
CA TYR A 477 -0.41 32.33 -8.85
C TYR A 477 -0.39 31.62 -7.48
N PRO A 478 0.79 31.25 -6.96
CA PRO A 478 0.93 30.68 -5.62
C PRO A 478 0.70 31.75 -4.55
N TRP A 479 0.49 31.32 -3.30
CA TRP A 479 0.44 32.24 -2.17
C TRP A 479 1.74 33.04 -2.05
N VAL A 480 1.61 34.36 -1.86
CA VAL A 480 2.77 35.27 -1.79
C VAL A 480 3.72 34.94 -0.64
N GLY A 481 3.21 34.41 0.48
CA GLY A 481 4.04 34.01 1.63
C GLY A 481 4.96 32.81 1.37
N CYS A 482 4.76 32.05 0.30
CA CYS A 482 5.70 30.98 -0.11
C CYS A 482 6.93 31.49 -0.88
N LEU A 483 6.97 32.77 -1.27
CA LEU A 483 8.02 33.33 -2.12
C LEU A 483 9.12 34.08 -1.33
N GLU A 484 8.99 34.20 0.00
CA GLU A 484 9.87 35.04 0.83
C GLU A 484 11.26 34.44 1.12
N ASP A 485 11.49 33.15 0.92
CA ASP A 485 12.81 32.51 1.13
C ASP A 485 13.86 32.86 0.06
N LYS A 486 13.60 33.82 -0.85
CA LYS A 486 14.46 34.14 -2.00
C LYS A 486 14.95 35.60 -2.10
N VAL A 487 14.70 36.46 -1.11
CA VAL A 487 15.20 37.85 -1.13
C VAL A 487 16.02 38.13 0.13
N GLU A 488 17.35 38.11 0.00
CA GLU A 488 18.26 38.70 0.99
C GLU A 488 18.13 40.23 0.91
N GLY A 489 17.27 40.80 1.74
CA GLY A 489 17.13 42.24 1.91
C GLY A 489 16.17 42.56 3.07
N PRO A 490 16.43 43.63 3.86
CA PRO A 490 15.53 44.02 4.93
C PRO A 490 14.35 44.79 4.32
N THR A 491 13.36 44.08 3.80
CA THR A 491 12.09 44.67 3.36
C THR A 491 10.94 43.90 4.01
N GLU A 492 10.25 44.60 4.92
CA GLU A 492 8.89 44.40 5.42
C GLU A 492 8.34 42.97 5.34
N ARG A 493 8.30 42.28 6.51
CA ARG A 493 7.53 41.05 6.72
C ARG A 493 6.17 41.18 6.03
N THR A 494 5.82 40.29 5.08
CA THR A 494 4.45 40.32 4.56
C THR A 494 3.46 40.25 5.72
N PRO A 495 2.49 41.17 5.80
CA PRO A 495 1.52 41.16 6.88
C PRO A 495 0.77 39.83 6.90
N HIS A 496 0.46 39.31 8.10
CA HIS A 496 -0.49 38.19 8.30
C HIS A 496 -1.86 38.42 7.63
N ALA A 497 -2.13 39.64 7.12
CA ALA A 497 -3.30 40.01 6.33
C ALA A 497 -3.45 39.29 4.98
N ASN A 498 -2.43 38.55 4.51
CA ASN A 498 -2.45 37.87 3.21
C ASN A 498 -2.75 36.36 3.28
N SER A 499 -3.34 35.86 4.38
CA SER A 499 -3.77 34.46 4.54
C SER A 499 -5.27 34.25 4.27
N LEU A 500 -5.83 34.98 3.30
CA LEU A 500 -7.26 34.98 2.97
C LEU A 500 -7.53 34.03 1.79
N PHE A 501 -7.37 32.72 2.02
CA PHE A 501 -7.33 31.72 0.94
C PHE A 501 -8.70 31.37 0.38
N MET A 502 -9.65 30.95 1.21
CA MET A 502 -10.98 30.51 0.81
C MET A 502 -12.02 31.06 1.78
N ALA A 503 -13.16 31.51 1.28
CA ALA A 503 -14.33 31.89 2.07
C ALA A 503 -15.59 31.42 1.34
N ALA A 504 -16.58 30.93 2.07
CA ALA A 504 -17.77 30.38 1.45
C ALA A 504 -18.95 30.37 2.43
N ASP A 505 -20.17 30.50 1.91
CA ASP A 505 -21.40 30.28 2.66
C ASP A 505 -22.49 29.73 1.71
N ASN A 506 -23.75 29.77 2.12
CA ASN A 506 -24.86 29.24 1.32
C ASN A 506 -25.19 30.11 0.10
N THR A 507 -24.63 31.32 0.01
CA THR A 507 -24.94 32.35 -1.00
C THR A 507 -23.75 32.69 -1.88
N MET A 508 -22.51 32.35 -1.48
CA MET A 508 -21.31 32.66 -2.25
C MET A 508 -20.15 31.68 -2.02
N ILE A 509 -19.25 31.64 -3.00
CA ILE A 509 -17.90 31.08 -2.87
C ILE A 509 -16.88 32.16 -3.27
N THR A 510 -15.82 32.31 -2.47
CA THR A 510 -14.67 33.18 -2.72
C THR A 510 -13.37 32.40 -2.58
N ILE A 511 -12.43 32.58 -3.51
CA ILE A 511 -11.07 32.06 -3.43
C ILE A 511 -10.10 33.20 -3.68
N GLY A 512 -9.25 33.50 -2.69
CA GLY A 512 -8.30 34.60 -2.70
C GLY A 512 -8.92 35.94 -2.35
N GLY A 513 -8.55 36.47 -1.18
CA GLY A 513 -8.96 37.79 -0.70
C GLY A 513 -7.81 38.79 -0.54
N GLY A 514 -8.16 39.96 0.00
CA GLY A 514 -7.27 41.10 0.25
C GLY A 514 -7.29 42.08 -0.93
N ASP A 515 -7.84 43.28 -0.73
CA ASP A 515 -8.01 44.32 -1.75
C ASP A 515 -8.74 43.89 -3.04
N GLY A 516 -9.62 42.89 -2.92
CA GLY A 516 -10.37 42.30 -4.02
C GLY A 516 -10.64 40.81 -3.79
N GLN A 517 -11.38 40.19 -4.71
CA GLN A 517 -11.68 38.75 -4.71
C GLN A 517 -11.16 38.13 -6.00
N ALA A 518 -10.22 37.20 -5.91
CA ALA A 518 -9.61 36.66 -7.12
C ALA A 518 -10.56 35.76 -7.91
N ILE A 519 -11.39 34.98 -7.22
CA ILE A 519 -12.56 34.30 -7.79
C ILE A 519 -13.71 34.47 -6.80
N TRP A 520 -14.81 35.07 -7.25
CA TRP A 520 -16.09 35.09 -6.54
C TRP A 520 -17.17 34.47 -7.43
N MET A 521 -18.09 33.70 -6.85
CA MET A 521 -19.23 33.10 -7.55
C MET A 521 -20.50 33.23 -6.71
N ASP A 522 -21.63 33.42 -7.39
CA ASP A 522 -22.96 33.55 -6.80
C ASP A 522 -23.58 32.21 -6.38
N GLU A 523 -24.72 32.27 -5.69
CA GLU A 523 -25.44 31.11 -5.15
C GLU A 523 -25.91 30.11 -6.22
N ASN A 524 -26.10 30.63 -7.44
CA ASN A 524 -26.59 29.90 -8.60
C ASN A 524 -25.46 29.38 -9.48
N ILE A 525 -24.18 29.57 -9.10
CA ILE A 525 -22.99 29.13 -9.87
C ILE A 525 -23.15 29.50 -11.35
N ARG A 526 -23.64 30.72 -11.61
CA ARG A 526 -23.92 31.21 -12.95
C ARG A 526 -23.09 32.44 -13.24
N PHE A 527 -22.95 33.32 -12.27
CA PHE A 527 -22.20 34.55 -12.42
C PHE A 527 -21.03 34.56 -11.45
N GLY A 528 -19.91 35.09 -11.91
CA GLY A 528 -18.74 35.28 -11.08
C GLY A 528 -17.98 36.55 -11.43
N LYS A 529 -17.06 36.89 -10.53
CA LYS A 529 -16.18 38.06 -10.62
C LYS A 529 -14.75 37.68 -10.29
N THR A 530 -13.80 38.34 -10.94
CA THR A 530 -12.37 38.18 -10.70
C THR A 530 -11.68 39.53 -10.65
N ASP A 531 -11.04 39.81 -9.52
CA ASP A 531 -10.25 41.01 -9.25
C ASP A 531 -8.79 40.63 -8.96
N ARG A 532 -7.94 41.66 -8.87
CA ARG A 532 -6.63 41.50 -8.21
C ARG A 532 -6.84 41.21 -6.73
N CYS A 533 -6.07 40.29 -6.16
CA CYS A 533 -6.06 40.06 -4.71
C CYS A 533 -4.65 40.02 -4.11
N SER A 534 -4.51 40.46 -2.87
CA SER A 534 -3.23 40.56 -2.15
C SER A 534 -2.70 39.20 -1.68
N THR A 535 -3.57 38.21 -1.49
CA THR A 535 -3.18 36.82 -1.10
C THR A 535 -2.33 36.13 -2.17
N PHE A 536 -2.67 36.27 -3.45
CA PHE A 536 -1.97 35.59 -4.56
C PHE A 536 -1.23 36.56 -5.50
N ASN A 537 -1.43 37.87 -5.32
CA ASN A 537 -0.95 38.92 -6.21
C ASN A 537 -1.27 38.62 -7.70
N ASN A 538 -2.43 38.03 -7.97
CA ASN A 538 -2.92 37.77 -9.31
C ASN A 538 -3.52 39.05 -9.91
N PRO A 539 -3.49 39.24 -11.24
CA PRO A 539 -4.41 40.15 -11.93
C PRO A 539 -5.81 39.50 -12.04
N PRO A 540 -6.85 40.25 -12.46
CA PRO A 540 -8.11 39.66 -12.91
C PRO A 540 -7.87 38.51 -13.90
N LEU A 541 -8.55 37.38 -13.69
CA LEU A 541 -8.32 36.14 -14.45
C LEU A 541 -9.02 36.14 -15.83
N CYS A 542 -9.95 37.07 -16.05
CA CYS A 542 -10.52 37.39 -17.35
C CYS A 542 -10.49 38.91 -17.61
N PRO A 543 -10.47 39.37 -18.87
CA PRO A 543 -10.36 40.79 -19.21
C PRO A 543 -11.53 41.65 -18.74
N SER A 544 -12.74 41.09 -18.68
CA SER A 544 -13.96 41.81 -18.30
C SER A 544 -14.10 42.03 -16.79
N GLY A 545 -13.37 41.28 -15.95
CA GLY A 545 -13.55 41.25 -14.50
C GLY A 545 -14.81 40.47 -14.06
N ASP A 546 -15.93 40.62 -14.77
CA ASP A 546 -17.14 39.82 -14.57
C ASP A 546 -17.24 38.70 -15.61
N PHE A 547 -17.77 37.53 -15.25
CA PHE A 547 -17.91 36.39 -16.15
C PHE A 547 -19.19 35.59 -15.89
N GLU A 548 -19.74 35.00 -16.96
CA GLU A 548 -20.78 33.98 -16.87
C GLU A 548 -20.14 32.59 -17.00
N ILE A 549 -20.49 31.69 -16.09
CA ILE A 549 -19.99 30.33 -16.03
C ILE A 549 -20.75 29.49 -17.05
N ARG A 550 -20.01 28.96 -18.03
CA ARG A 550 -20.55 27.95 -18.95
C ARG A 550 -20.50 26.57 -18.32
N VAL A 551 -19.35 26.22 -17.73
CA VAL A 551 -19.13 24.96 -17.03
C VAL A 551 -18.24 25.20 -15.81
N LEU A 552 -18.67 24.71 -14.65
CA LEU A 552 -17.81 24.52 -13.48
C LEU A 552 -17.56 23.03 -13.29
N GLU A 553 -16.31 22.60 -13.26
CA GLU A 553 -15.90 21.24 -12.91
C GLU A 553 -15.08 21.25 -11.61
N VAL A 554 -15.35 20.31 -10.72
CA VAL A 554 -14.64 20.17 -9.43
C VAL A 554 -14.14 18.75 -9.30
N TYR A 555 -12.83 18.62 -9.15
CA TYR A 555 -12.17 17.34 -8.97
C TYR A 555 -11.70 17.18 -7.54
N GLY A 556 -12.03 16.04 -6.96
CA GLY A 556 -11.38 15.52 -5.76
C GLY A 556 -10.26 14.59 -6.15
N PHE A 557 -9.43 14.23 -5.19
CA PHE A 557 -8.32 13.31 -5.41
C PHE A 557 -8.57 12.06 -4.55
N SER A 558 -8.91 10.95 -5.20
CA SER A 558 -9.30 9.71 -4.49
C SER A 558 -8.12 9.18 -3.68
N GLY A 559 -8.33 9.04 -2.37
CA GLY A 559 -7.31 8.57 -1.42
C GLY A 559 -6.38 9.66 -0.87
N ALA A 560 -6.65 10.94 -1.17
CA ALA A 560 -5.89 12.09 -0.67
C ALA A 560 -6.08 12.38 0.83
#